data_AF-A0A6I1DX53-F1
#
_entry.id   AF-A0A6I1DX53-F1
#
_cell.length_a   1.000
_cell.length_b   1.000
_cell.length_c   1.000
_cell.angle_alpha   90.00
_cell.angle_beta   90.00
_cell.angle_gamma   90.00
#
_symmetry.space_group_name_H-M   'P 1'
#
loop_
_entity.id
_entity.type
_entity.pdbx_description
1 polymer ?
#
loop_
_entity_poly.entity_id
_entity_poly.type
_entity_poly.pdbx_seq_one_letter_code
_entity_poly.pdbx_strand_id
1 'polypeptide(L)'
;VLAIGYEGIMAKAQAELDRCHVGDGDYARRSHFLSAVILSCQAVMEYAQRYAALAEKMAAECSDPVRRNELEVIALNCSRVPAKGAGSFYEACQSFWFVQQLI
;
A
#
# COMPACT_ATOMS: atom_id res chain seq x y z
N VAL A 1 4.08 4.30 7.40
CA VAL A 1 3.54 3.13 6.67
C VAL A 1 3.34 1.94 7.61
N LEU A 2 4.35 1.43 8.31
CA LEU A 2 4.22 0.22 9.15
C LEU A 2 3.05 0.24 10.16
N ALA A 3 2.79 1.36 10.83
CA ALA A 3 1.77 1.44 11.88
C ALA A 3 0.34 1.55 11.36
N ILE A 4 0.11 2.30 10.28
CA ILE A 4 -1.25 2.69 9.82
C ILE A 4 -1.53 2.35 8.35
N GLY A 5 -0.53 1.84 7.63
CA GLY A 5 -0.60 1.57 6.19
C GLY A 5 -0.78 2.83 5.32
N TYR A 6 -0.87 2.64 4.01
CA TYR A 6 -1.26 3.68 3.07
C TYR A 6 -2.74 4.06 3.18
N GLU A 7 -3.62 3.13 3.57
CA GLU A 7 -5.03 3.43 3.86
C GLU A 7 -5.15 4.52 4.95
N GLY A 8 -4.36 4.40 6.04
CA GLY A 8 -4.36 5.40 7.10
C GLY A 8 -3.73 6.74 6.70
N ILE A 9 -2.74 6.74 5.80
CA ILE A 9 -2.15 7.96 5.25
C ILE A 9 -3.15 8.67 4.32
N MET A 10 -3.83 7.91 3.45
CA MET A 10 -4.89 8.42 2.58
C MET A 10 -6.04 9.00 3.38
N ALA A 11 -6.49 8.32 4.44
CA ALA A 11 -7.55 8.82 5.30
C ALA A 11 -7.18 10.17 5.95
N LYS A 12 -5.91 10.33 6.39
CA LYS A 12 -5.41 11.62 6.90
C LYS A 12 -5.39 12.69 5.81
N ALA A 13 -4.89 12.36 4.61
CA ALA A 13 -4.83 13.29 3.50
C ALA A 13 -6.23 13.74 3.06
N GLN A 14 -7.18 12.81 2.99
CA GLN A 14 -8.58 13.10 2.68
C GLN A 14 -9.22 14.01 3.73
N ALA A 15 -9.02 13.72 5.02
CA ALA A 15 -9.56 14.55 6.09
C ALA A 15 -9.00 15.99 6.06
N GLU A 16 -7.74 16.18 5.68
CA GLU A 16 -7.18 17.53 5.49
C GLU A 16 -7.68 18.19 4.19
N LEU A 17 -7.94 17.40 3.14
CA LEU A 17 -8.49 17.90 1.89
C LEU A 17 -9.93 18.40 2.09
N ASP A 18 -10.73 17.67 2.85
CA ASP A 18 -12.12 18.02 3.19
C ASP A 18 -12.21 19.32 4.00
N ARG A 19 -11.13 19.73 4.67
CA ARG A 19 -11.01 21.00 5.40
C ARG A 19 -10.50 22.16 4.54
N CYS A 20 -10.19 21.92 3.27
CA CYS A 20 -9.74 22.99 2.37
C CYS A 20 -10.94 23.80 1.87
N HIS A 21 -10.87 25.13 2.02
CA HIS A 21 -11.89 26.03 1.51
C HIS A 21 -11.35 26.81 0.32
N VAL A 22 -12.17 27.01 -0.71
CA VAL A 22 -11.78 27.74 -1.93
C VAL A 22 -11.31 29.18 -1.63
N GLY A 23 -11.78 29.76 -0.53
CA GLY A 23 -11.35 31.08 -0.05
C GLY A 23 -9.97 31.10 0.62
N ASP A 24 -9.36 29.95 0.89
CA ASP A 24 -8.03 29.88 1.50
C ASP A 24 -6.98 30.39 0.48
N GLY A 25 -6.09 31.28 0.92
CA GLY A 25 -5.05 31.85 0.05
C GLY A 25 -4.07 30.81 -0.52
N ASP A 26 -3.98 29.62 0.08
CA ASP A 26 -3.17 28.50 -0.36
C ASP A 26 -3.99 27.33 -0.96
N TYR A 27 -5.30 27.49 -1.15
CA TYR A 27 -6.22 26.40 -1.52
C TYR A 27 -5.70 25.56 -2.70
N ALA A 28 -5.36 26.21 -3.81
CA ALA A 28 -4.94 25.51 -5.03
C ALA A 28 -3.69 24.66 -4.79
N ARG A 29 -2.70 25.19 -4.06
CA ARG A 29 -1.48 24.44 -3.74
C ARG A 29 -1.77 23.28 -2.79
N ARG A 30 -2.52 23.54 -1.71
CA ARG A 30 -2.78 22.55 -0.65
C ARG A 30 -3.65 21.40 -1.16
N SER A 31 -4.75 21.72 -1.85
CA SER A 31 -5.67 20.72 -2.42
C SER A 31 -4.98 19.85 -3.47
N HIS A 32 -4.22 20.43 -4.41
CA HIS A 32 -3.50 19.65 -5.41
C HIS A 32 -2.46 18.71 -4.79
N PHE A 33 -1.72 19.18 -3.78
CA PHE A 33 -0.76 18.35 -3.07
C PHE A 33 -1.45 17.16 -2.37
N LEU A 34 -2.54 17.40 -1.64
CA LEU A 34 -3.26 16.35 -0.94
C LEU A 34 -3.87 15.33 -1.92
N SER A 35 -4.45 15.78 -3.02
CA SER A 35 -4.93 14.91 -4.10
C SER A 35 -3.81 14.07 -4.71
N ALA A 36 -2.63 14.65 -4.93
CA ALA A 36 -1.47 13.92 -5.42
C ALA A 36 -1.01 12.84 -4.42
N VAL A 37 -0.97 13.15 -3.12
CA VAL A 37 -0.66 12.16 -2.07
C VAL A 37 -1.64 11.00 -2.10
N ILE A 38 -2.95 11.26 -2.19
CA ILE A 38 -3.99 10.22 -2.24
C ILE A 38 -3.77 9.32 -3.46
N LEU A 39 -3.56 9.91 -4.64
CA LEU A 39 -3.34 9.16 -5.88
C LEU A 39 -2.07 8.31 -5.82
N SER A 40 -0.97 8.86 -5.29
CA SER A 40 0.28 8.10 -5.12
C SER A 40 0.10 6.92 -4.16
N CYS A 41 -0.62 7.11 -3.05
CA CYS A 41 -0.90 6.01 -2.12
C CYS A 41 -1.73 4.90 -2.78
N GLN A 42 -2.74 5.25 -3.58
CA GLN A 42 -3.53 4.28 -4.36
C GLN A 42 -2.65 3.47 -5.32
N ALA A 43 -1.76 4.14 -6.07
CA ALA A 43 -0.84 3.47 -6.99
C ALA A 43 0.08 2.46 -6.27
N VAL A 44 0.58 2.78 -5.07
CA VAL A 44 1.40 1.82 -4.30
C VAL A 44 0.59 0.61 -3.85
N MET A 45 -0.66 0.80 -3.43
CA MET A 45 -1.52 -0.33 -3.05
C MET A 45 -1.83 -1.22 -4.25
N GLU A 46 -2.13 -0.65 -5.42
CA GLU A 46 -2.31 -1.41 -6.66
C GLU A 46 -1.05 -2.19 -7.06
N TYR A 47 0.13 -1.58 -6.90
CA TYR A 47 1.41 -2.26 -7.13
C TYR A 47 1.56 -3.50 -6.24
N ALA A 48 1.25 -3.41 -4.94
CA ALA A 48 1.30 -4.54 -4.03
C ALA A 48 0.28 -5.64 -4.40
N GLN A 49 -0.95 -5.26 -4.81
CA GLN A 49 -1.96 -6.22 -5.27
C GLN A 49 -1.50 -6.99 -6.53
N ARG A 50 -0.75 -6.35 -7.44
CA ARG A 50 -0.16 -7.05 -8.59
C ARG A 50 0.81 -8.16 -8.18
N TYR A 51 1.60 -7.93 -7.14
CA TYR A 51 2.49 -8.97 -6.59
C TYR A 51 1.73 -10.05 -5.84
N ALA A 52 0.64 -9.70 -5.14
CA ALA A 52 -0.23 -10.68 -4.52
C ALA A 52 -0.81 -11.64 -5.56
N ALA A 53 -1.45 -11.11 -6.61
CA ALA A 53 -2.03 -11.90 -7.70
C ALA A 53 -0.98 -12.74 -8.44
N LEU A 54 0.23 -12.21 -8.65
CA LEU A 54 1.33 -12.97 -9.26
C LEU A 54 1.77 -14.14 -8.36
N ALA A 55 1.91 -13.91 -7.06
CA ALA A 55 2.31 -14.95 -6.11
C ALA A 55 1.24 -16.05 -6.00
N GLU A 56 -0.05 -15.70 -6.00
CA GLU A 56 -1.16 -16.67 -6.05
C GLU A 56 -1.10 -17.54 -7.31
N LYS A 57 -0.89 -16.91 -8.48
CA LYS A 57 -0.73 -17.63 -9.75
C LYS A 57 0.45 -18.60 -9.69
N MET A 58 1.60 -18.11 -9.21
CA MET A 58 2.80 -18.94 -9.08
C MET A 58 2.61 -20.09 -8.09
N ALA A 59 1.87 -19.89 -6.99
CA ALA A 59 1.54 -20.93 -6.04
C ALA A 59 0.70 -22.05 -6.68
N ALA A 60 -0.31 -21.67 -7.47
CA ALA A 60 -1.17 -22.62 -8.18
C ALA A 60 -0.40 -23.49 -9.20
N GLU A 61 0.67 -22.96 -9.79
CA GLU A 61 1.53 -23.64 -10.75
C GLU A 61 2.71 -24.39 -10.09
N CYS A 62 2.90 -24.28 -8.77
CA CYS A 62 4.05 -24.81 -8.06
C CYS A 62 3.86 -26.26 -7.60
N SER A 63 4.74 -27.16 -8.09
CA SER A 63 4.75 -28.57 -7.71
C SER A 63 5.39 -28.85 -6.35
N ASP A 64 6.41 -28.07 -5.97
CA ASP A 64 7.06 -28.18 -4.66
C ASP A 64 6.12 -27.66 -3.56
N PRO A 65 5.67 -28.52 -2.62
CA PRO A 65 4.73 -28.12 -1.58
C PRO A 65 5.30 -27.07 -0.62
N VAL A 66 6.61 -27.07 -0.38
CA VAL A 66 7.25 -26.08 0.51
C VAL A 66 7.20 -24.71 -0.16
N ARG A 67 7.65 -24.65 -1.42
CA ARG A 67 7.67 -23.39 -2.16
C ARG A 67 6.26 -22.84 -2.44
N ARG A 68 5.28 -23.71 -2.68
CA ARG A 68 3.88 -23.30 -2.82
C ARG A 68 3.38 -22.57 -1.57
N ASN A 69 3.63 -23.13 -0.38
CA ASN A 69 3.24 -22.50 0.88
C ASN A 69 3.94 -21.15 1.09
N GLU A 70 5.21 -21.01 0.73
CA GLU A 70 5.90 -19.72 0.77
C GLU A 70 5.24 -18.68 -0.15
N LEU A 71 4.83 -19.06 -1.36
CA LEU A 71 4.16 -18.18 -2.32
C LEU A 71 2.76 -17.76 -1.82
N GLU A 72 2.01 -18.67 -1.18
CA GLU A 72 0.74 -18.35 -0.54
C GLU A 72 0.91 -17.32 0.60
N VAL A 73 1.99 -17.46 1.40
CA VAL A 73 2.32 -16.46 2.44
C VAL A 73 2.72 -15.12 1.81
N ILE A 74 3.49 -15.12 0.72
CA ILE A 74 3.84 -13.90 -0.01
C ILE A 74 2.57 -13.21 -0.53
N ALA A 75 1.65 -13.96 -1.13
CA ALA A 75 0.37 -13.45 -1.61
C ALA A 75 -0.44 -12.81 -0.48
N LEU A 76 -0.58 -13.51 0.65
CA LEU A 76 -1.29 -13.01 1.82
C LEU A 76 -0.65 -11.71 2.36
N ASN A 77 0.67 -11.65 2.46
CA ASN A 77 1.36 -10.46 2.93
C ASN A 77 1.17 -9.28 1.96
N CYS A 78 1.38 -9.48 0.65
CA CYS A 78 1.25 -8.44 -0.36
C CYS A 78 -0.19 -7.93 -0.52
N SER A 79 -1.20 -8.78 -0.28
CA SER A 79 -2.61 -8.35 -0.32
C SER A 79 -2.99 -7.46 0.87
N ARG A 80 -2.21 -7.51 1.96
CA ARG A 80 -2.44 -6.73 3.18
C ARG A 80 -1.54 -5.49 3.29
N VAL A 81 -0.24 -5.64 3.10
CA VAL A 81 0.74 -4.55 3.22
C VAL A 81 1.27 -4.15 1.84
N PRO A 82 1.49 -2.84 1.59
CA PRO A 82 1.56 -1.75 2.54
C PRO A 82 0.23 -0.98 2.74
N ALA A 83 -0.90 -1.51 2.24
CA ALA A 83 -2.21 -0.88 2.39
C ALA A 83 -2.59 -0.69 3.87
N LYS A 84 -2.41 -1.74 4.68
CA LYS A 84 -2.70 -1.76 6.13
C LYS A 84 -1.42 -1.72 6.96
N GLY A 85 -1.58 -1.48 8.26
CA GLY A 85 -0.49 -1.64 9.23
C GLY A 85 -0.05 -3.10 9.37
N ALA A 86 1.26 -3.31 9.52
CA ALA A 86 1.85 -4.65 9.63
C ALA A 86 1.49 -5.31 10.97
N GLY A 87 0.94 -6.52 10.92
CA GLY A 87 0.60 -7.36 12.08
C GLY A 87 1.66 -8.40 12.43
N SER A 88 2.69 -8.56 11.58
CA SER A 88 3.79 -9.50 11.79
C SER A 88 5.12 -8.89 11.33
N PHE A 89 6.24 -9.50 11.75
CA PHE A 89 7.56 -9.07 11.30
C PHE A 89 7.74 -9.25 9.78
N TYR A 90 7.18 -10.31 9.19
CA TYR A 90 7.26 -10.53 7.75
C TYR A 90 6.47 -9.45 6.99
N GLU A 91 5.25 -9.14 7.42
CA GLU A 91 4.50 -8.00 6.87
C GLU A 91 5.29 -6.69 7.00
N ALA A 92 5.99 -6.47 8.12
CA ALA A 92 6.81 -5.27 8.29
C ALA A 92 7.97 -5.20 7.29
N CYS A 93 8.69 -6.31 7.06
CA CYS A 93 9.75 -6.40 6.06
C CYS A 93 9.20 -6.17 4.63
N GLN A 94 8.08 -6.79 4.28
CA GLN A 94 7.46 -6.64 2.96
C GLN A 94 6.98 -5.20 2.74
N SER A 95 6.33 -4.60 3.75
CA SER A 95 5.89 -3.21 3.71
C SER A 95 7.07 -2.25 3.53
N PHE A 96 8.14 -2.44 4.30
CA PHE A 96 9.36 -1.67 4.18
C PHE A 96 9.98 -1.78 2.78
N TRP A 97 10.09 -2.99 2.24
CA TRP A 97 10.68 -3.22 0.93
C TRP A 97 9.90 -2.55 -0.21
N PHE A 98 8.56 -2.66 -0.20
CA PHE A 98 7.74 -1.98 -1.21
C PHE A 98 7.92 -0.46 -1.19
N VAL A 99 7.97 0.14 0.01
CA VAL A 99 8.21 1.57 0.14
C VAL A 99 9.59 1.93 -0.39
N GLN A 100 10.63 1.18 -0.01
CA GLN A 100 12.01 1.44 -0.43
C GLN A 100 12.22 1.30 -1.95
N GLN A 101 11.51 0.37 -2.59
CA GLN A 101 11.65 0.12 -4.03
C GLN A 101 11.02 1.22 -4.90
N LEU A 102 10.03 1.94 -4.36
CA LEU A 102 9.24 2.93 -5.09
C LEU A 102 9.72 4.38 -4.85
N ILE A 103 10.74 4.57 -4.02
CA ILE A 103 11.41 5.85 -3.75
C ILE A 103 12.70 5.92 -4.57
#